data_AF-A0A973IJM1-F1
#
_entry.id   AF-A0A973IJM1-F1
#
_cell.length_a   1.000
_cell.length_b   1.000
_cell.length_c   1.000
_cell.angle_alpha   90.00
_cell.angle_beta   90.00
_cell.angle_gamma   90.00
#
_symmetry.space_group_name_H-M   'P 1'
#
loop_
_entity.id
_entity.type
_entity.pdbx_description
1 polymer ?
#
loop_
_entity_poly.entity_id
_entity_poly.type
_entity_poly.pdbx_seq_one_letter_code
_entity_poly.pdbx_strand_id
1 'polypeptide(L)' 'MDIYAGAIAASLIVYLLVGNYAGRRVKHLDDYFVAGRNAPTLLIVGTLVASIMSTNAFLGETGFV' A
#
# COMPACT_ATOMS: atom_id res chain seq x y z
N MET A 1 13.37 11.32 -20.11
CA MET A 1 12.92 10.48 -18.98
C MET A 1 12.27 9.27 -19.58
N ASP A 2 12.85 8.09 -19.38
CA ASP A 2 12.27 6.85 -19.92
C ASP A 2 10.88 6.63 -19.35
N ILE A 3 10.00 6.00 -20.14
CA ILE A 3 8.61 5.79 -19.76
C ILE A 3 8.47 4.99 -18.46
N TYR A 4 9.41 4.07 -18.20
CA TYR A 4 9.52 3.31 -16.95
C TYR A 4 9.89 4.20 -15.76
N ALA A 5 10.86 5.09 -15.92
CA ALA A 5 11.25 6.03 -14.87
C ALA A 5 10.10 7.00 -14.56
N GLY A 6 9.37 7.44 -15.59
CA GLY A 6 8.14 8.23 -15.43
C GLY A 6 7.06 7.49 -14.64
N ALA A 7 6.80 6.22 -14.96
CA ALA A 7 5.81 5.40 -14.28
C ALA A 7 6.16 5.14 -12.80
N ILE A 8 7.45 4.87 -12.49
CA ILE A 8 7.92 4.69 -11.12
C ILE A 8 7.80 6.00 -10.34
N ALA A 9 8.19 7.14 -10.93
CA ALA A 9 8.02 8.43 -10.28
C ALA A 9 6.54 8.73 -9.98
N ALA A 10 5.63 8.42 -10.92
CA ALA A 10 4.20 8.59 -10.72
C ALA A 10 3.65 7.71 -9.59
N SER A 11 4.05 6.43 -9.51
CA SER A 11 3.59 5.54 -8.43
C SER A 11 4.07 5.99 -7.05
N LEU A 12 5.32 6.47 -6.94
CA LEU A 12 5.85 7.04 -5.71
C LEU A 12 5.06 8.28 -5.27
N ILE A 13 4.70 9.17 -6.20
CA ILE A 13 3.88 10.34 -5.90
C ILE A 13 2.52 9.91 -5.33
N VAL A 14 1.87 8.91 -5.96
CA VAL A 14 0.59 8.39 -5.46
C VAL A 14 0.72 7.85 -4.04
N TYR A 15 1.74 7.05 -3.74
CA TYR A 15 1.97 6.53 -2.39
C TYR A 15 2.19 7.65 -1.36
N LEU A 16 2.96 8.68 -1.71
CA LEU A 16 3.19 9.83 -0.84
C LEU A 16 1.91 10.63 -0.59
N LEU A 17 1.06 10.82 -1.61
CA LEU A 17 -0.21 11.52 -1.47
C LEU A 17 -1.17 10.76 -0.55
N VAL A 18 -1.29 9.44 -0.72
CA VAL A 18 -2.14 8.58 0.13
C VAL A 18 -1.63 8.60 1.57
N GLY A 19 -0.31 8.46 1.77
CA GLY A 19 0.32 8.53 3.08
C GLY A 19 0.13 9.89 3.77
N ASN A 20 0.26 11.00 3.04
CA ASN A 20 0.05 12.34 3.59
C ASN A 20 -1.41 12.57 3.97
N TYR A 21 -2.36 12.13 3.13
CA TYR A 21 -3.78 12.24 3.42
C TYR A 21 -4.19 11.42 4.66
N ALA A 22 -3.74 10.17 4.73
CA ALA A 22 -3.98 9.30 5.88
C ALA A 22 -3.30 9.83 7.15
N GLY A 23 -2.06 10.32 7.06
CA GLY A 23 -1.31 10.86 8.18
C GLY A 23 -1.96 12.08 8.84
N ARG A 24 -2.66 12.94 8.07
CA ARG A 24 -3.43 14.06 8.63
C ARG A 24 -4.64 13.62 9.46
N ARG A 25 -5.12 12.40 9.26
CA ARG A 25 -6.29 11.84 9.97
C ARG A 25 -5.91 11.13 11.27
N VAL A 26 -4.64 10.75 11.45
CA VAL A 26 -4.15 10.08 12.66
C VAL A 26 -3.86 11.11 13.74
N LYS A 27 -4.63 11.10 14.83
CA LYS A 27 -4.43 12.00 15.98
C LYS A 27 -4.02 11.27 17.27
N HIS A 28 -4.38 9.98 17.38
CA HIS A 28 -4.12 9.16 18.57
C HIS A 28 -3.50 7.81 18.17
N LEU A 29 -2.83 7.14 19.13
CA LEU A 29 -2.20 5.83 18.90
C LEU A 29 -3.21 4.76 18.47
N ASP A 30 -4.45 4.83 18.97
CA ASP A 30 -5.52 3.91 18.57
C ASP A 30 -5.94 4.08 17.11
N ASP A 31 -5.85 5.30 16.57
CA ASP A 31 -6.09 5.57 15.15
C ASP A 31 -4.94 5.07 14.27
N TYR A 32 -3.72 5.05 14.80
CA TYR A 32 -2.55 4.58 14.07
C TYR A 32 -2.54 3.05 13.93
N PHE A 33 -2.86 2.32 14.99
CA PHE A 33 -2.79 0.85 14.99
C PHE A 33 -4.09 0.17 14.58
N VAL A 34 -5.25 0.75 14.89
CA VAL A 34 -6.56 0.09 14.71
C VAL A 34 -7.51 0.93 13.84
N ALA A 35 -7.04 2.02 13.24
CA ALA A 35 -7.88 2.97 12.49
C ALA A 35 -9.15 3.37 13.28
N GLY A 36 -9.00 3.59 14.59
CA GLY A 36 -10.10 3.97 15.47
C GLY A 36 -11.19 2.89 15.57
N ARG A 37 -10.83 1.62 15.32
CA ARG A 37 -11.73 0.45 15.28
C ARG A 37 -12.81 0.50 14.19
N ASN A 38 -12.68 1.40 13.23
CA ASN A 38 -13.63 1.58 12.12
C ASN A 38 -13.09 1.08 10.77
N ALA A 39 -12.08 0.20 10.78
CA ALA A 39 -11.58 -0.40 9.54
C ALA A 39 -12.64 -1.37 8.96
N PRO A 40 -13.13 -1.14 7.73
CA PRO A 40 -14.04 -2.07 7.08
C PRO A 40 -13.32 -3.38 6.76
N THR A 41 -14.08 -4.48 6.71
CA THR A 41 -13.55 -5.83 6.45
C THR A 41 -12.74 -5.91 5.16
N LEU A 42 -13.14 -5.18 4.12
CA LEU A 42 -12.42 -5.11 2.84
C LEU A 42 -11.00 -4.53 3.01
N LEU A 43 -10.83 -3.49 3.82
CA LEU A 43 -9.51 -2.89 4.07
C LEU A 43 -8.60 -3.88 4.82
N ILE A 44 -9.15 -4.59 5.80
CA ILE A 44 -8.40 -5.58 6.59
C ILE A 44 -7.95 -6.76 5.72
N VAL A 45 -8.87 -7.33 4.92
CA VAL A 45 -8.53 -8.46 4.04
C VAL A 45 -7.59 -8.01 2.92
N GLY A 46 -7.81 -6.82 2.36
CA GLY A 46 -6.95 -6.26 1.31
C GLY A 46 -5.52 -6.03 1.79
N THR A 47 -5.33 -5.46 2.99
CA THR A 47 -3.99 -5.29 3.56
C THR A 47 -3.34 -6.64 3.89
N LEU A 48 -4.11 -7.61 4.35
CA LEU A 48 -3.61 -8.96 4.62
C LEU A 48 -3.10 -9.64 3.34
N VAL A 49 -3.88 -9.60 2.25
CA VAL A 49 -3.45 -10.11 0.94
C VAL A 49 -2.24 -9.34 0.42
N ALA A 50 -2.23 -8.02 0.57
CA ALA A 50 -1.07 -7.21 0.17
C ALA A 50 0.19 -7.55 0.98
N SER A 51 0.09 -7.90 2.27
CA SER A 51 1.25 -8.26 3.10
C SER A 51 1.88 -9.61 2.72
N ILE A 52 1.10 -10.55 2.19
CA ILE A 52 1.62 -11.83 1.70
C ILE A 52 2.15 -11.72 0.26
N MET A 53 1.72 -10.71 -0.49
CA MET A 53 2.15 -10.45 -1.86
C MET A 53 3.38 -9.54 -1.88
N SER A 54 4.49 -10.07 -2.41
CA SER A 54 5.74 -9.33 -2.60
C SER A 54 6.15 -9.39 -4.07
N THR A 55 7.05 -8.51 -4.49
CA THR A 55 7.72 -8.58 -5.80
C THR A 55 8.26 -9.98 -6.07
N ASN A 56 8.73 -10.67 -5.03
CA ASN A 56 9.22 -12.06 -5.13
C ASN A 56 8.12 -13.06 -5.48
N ALA A 57 6.88 -12.85 -5.01
CA ALA A 57 5.76 -13.71 -5.35
C ALA A 57 5.42 -13.59 -6.84
N PHE A 58 5.38 -12.36 -7.36
CA PHE A 58 5.10 -12.10 -8.78
C PHE A 58 6.24 -12.58 -9.69
N LEU A 59 7.49 -12.21 -9.39
CA LEU A 59 8.64 -12.65 -10.19
C LEU A 59 8.81 -14.18 -10.14
N GLY A 60 8.56 -14.78 -8.97
CA GLY A 60 8.59 -16.23 -8.77
C GLY A 60 7.57 -16.93 -9.65
N GLU A 61 6.29 -16.54 -9.59
CA GLU A 61 5.22 -17.12 -10.43
C GLU A 61 5.55 -16.97 -11.94
N THR A 62 6.04 -15.81 -12.37
CA THR A 62 6.45 -15.59 -13.77
C THR A 62 7.72 -16.33 -14.19
N GLY A 63 8.50 -16.85 -13.24
CA GLY A 63 9.71 -17.63 -13.48
C GLY A 63 9.53 -19.14 -13.37
N PHE A 64 8.38 -19.60 -12.83
CA PHE A 64 8.01 -21.02 -12.76
C PHE A 64 7.31 -21.54 -14.04
N VAL A 65 7.21 -20.70 -15.08
CA VAL A 65 6.74 -21.07 -16.43
C VAL A 65 7.87 -21.51 -17.34
#